data_AF-A0A1Y0VWU3-F1
#
_entry.id   AF-A0A1Y0VWU3-F1
#
_cell.length_a   1.000
_cell.length_b   1.000
_cell.length_c   1.000
_cell.angle_alpha   90.00
_cell.angle_beta   90.00
_cell.angle_gamma   90.00
#
_symmetry.space_group_name_H-M   'P 1'
#
loop_
_entity.id
_entity.type
_entity.pdbx_description
1 polymer ?
#
loop_
_entity_poly.entity_id
_entity_poly.type
_entity_poly.pdbx_seq_one_letter_code
_entity_poly.pdbx_strand_id
1 'polypeptide(L)'
;MVKVVKFGGSSLANAAQYQKVIEILRADPERRIVVVSAPGKRFKDDVKVTDLLIKYANASGENVKVARQAVLDRYQEIADAYHVSDSDFEQINVHLIDLANLHHANKACRLAHFKAAGERLNAILMALVLKKFNVTARFVDPKQLGIKAHGDYNNAILDQHSYAQIEAVCSNLLDEAEYLVVPGFMHITKMVRYALSRGEGQTSRGPFSHVVSKLSFMKILRMWTPFIRLTLKSLPSHIQFER
;
A
#
# COMPACT_ATOMS: atom_id res chain seq x y z
N MET A 1 8.49 16.01 16.55
CA MET A 1 7.38 15.03 16.66
C MET A 1 7.38 14.17 15.41
N VAL A 2 7.26 12.84 15.50
CA VAL A 2 7.21 12.00 14.30
C VAL A 2 5.89 12.19 13.54
N LYS A 3 6.01 12.36 12.23
CA LYS A 3 4.91 12.56 11.29
C LYS A 3 4.67 11.30 10.45
N VAL A 4 3.40 11.08 10.17
CA VAL A 4 2.95 10.07 9.20
C VAL A 4 2.68 10.75 7.87
N VAL A 5 3.20 10.17 6.79
CA VAL A 5 2.85 10.55 5.42
C VAL A 5 2.27 9.38 4.65
N LYS A 6 1.36 9.68 3.72
CA LYS A 6 0.71 8.67 2.89
C LYS A 6 0.89 8.99 1.42
N PHE A 7 1.27 7.98 0.65
CA PHE A 7 1.37 8.04 -0.80
C PHE A 7 0.36 7.11 -1.46
N GLY A 8 -0.49 7.68 -2.33
CA GLY A 8 -1.45 6.92 -3.12
C GLY A 8 -0.78 6.23 -4.31
N GLY A 9 -1.51 5.34 -4.98
CA GLY A 9 -0.93 4.52 -6.06
C GLY A 9 -0.33 5.33 -7.22
N SER A 10 -0.92 6.46 -7.61
CA SER A 10 -0.37 7.30 -8.68
C SER A 10 0.99 7.91 -8.33
N SER A 11 1.20 8.24 -7.05
CA SER A 11 2.50 8.72 -6.51
C SER A 11 3.54 7.60 -6.40
N LEU A 12 3.18 6.37 -6.72
CA LEU A 12 4.00 5.17 -6.57
C LEU A 12 4.00 4.34 -7.86
N ALA A 13 3.64 4.94 -8.98
CA ALA A 13 3.35 4.21 -10.22
C ALA A 13 4.60 3.72 -10.98
N ASN A 14 5.73 4.43 -10.83
CA ASN A 14 7.01 4.17 -11.48
C ASN A 14 8.17 4.85 -10.72
N ALA A 15 9.40 4.66 -11.20
CA ALA A 15 10.61 5.23 -10.62
C ALA A 15 10.57 6.76 -10.53
N ALA A 16 10.10 7.47 -11.55
CA ALA A 16 10.02 8.94 -11.52
C ALA A 16 9.10 9.46 -10.39
N GLN A 17 8.04 8.72 -10.05
CA GLN A 17 7.16 9.05 -8.93
C GLN A 17 7.78 8.69 -7.58
N TYR A 18 8.50 7.57 -7.50
CA TYR A 18 9.30 7.22 -6.32
C TYR A 18 10.31 8.31 -5.97
N GLN A 19 10.98 8.89 -6.98
CA GLN A 19 11.94 9.97 -6.78
C GLN A 19 11.29 11.17 -6.06
N LYS A 20 10.10 11.59 -6.51
CA LYS A 20 9.34 12.66 -5.86
C LYS A 20 8.95 12.31 -4.43
N VAL A 21 8.56 11.05 -4.19
CA VAL A 21 8.25 10.56 -2.84
C VAL A 21 9.47 10.67 -1.93
N ILE A 22 10.64 10.23 -2.40
CA ILE A 22 11.90 10.29 -1.63
C ILE A 22 12.29 11.74 -1.33
N GLU A 23 12.13 12.66 -2.29
CA GLU A 23 12.35 14.09 -2.07
C GLU A 23 11.41 14.67 -1.01
N ILE A 24 10.12 14.31 -1.05
CA ILE A 24 9.15 14.69 -0.01
C ILE A 24 9.58 14.14 1.36
N LEU A 25 10.06 12.90 1.43
CA LEU A 25 10.53 12.30 2.68
C LEU A 25 11.79 12.96 3.23
N ARG A 26 12.66 13.47 2.37
CA ARG A 26 13.90 14.16 2.75
C ARG A 26 13.69 15.61 3.15
N ALA A 27 12.68 16.27 2.58
CA ALA A 27 12.37 17.67 2.85
C ALA A 27 11.91 17.94 4.30
N ASP A 28 11.53 16.90 5.06
CA ASP A 28 11.11 17.03 6.45
C ASP A 28 11.51 15.78 7.24
N PRO A 29 12.56 15.86 8.08
CA PRO A 29 13.09 14.71 8.81
C PRO A 29 12.12 14.16 9.86
N GLU A 30 11.01 14.84 10.14
CA GLU A 30 9.99 14.28 11.02
C GLU A 30 9.12 13.22 10.33
N ARG A 31 9.12 13.14 8.99
CA ARG A 31 8.33 12.18 8.20
C ARG A 31 8.92 10.78 8.25
N ARG A 32 8.78 10.09 9.39
CA ARG A 32 9.39 8.77 9.61
C ARG A 32 8.46 7.60 9.38
N ILE A 33 7.14 7.81 9.36
CA ILE A 33 6.17 6.76 9.06
C ILE A 33 5.61 6.96 7.66
N VAL A 34 5.88 6.01 6.77
CA VAL A 34 5.58 6.08 5.35
C VAL A 34 4.51 5.05 4.99
N VAL A 35 3.29 5.52 4.75
CA VAL A 35 2.16 4.68 4.38
C VAL A 35 2.03 4.62 2.86
N VAL A 36 2.17 3.45 2.26
CA VAL A 36 2.16 3.29 0.80
C VAL A 36 1.01 2.43 0.31
N SER A 37 0.40 2.84 -0.81
CA SER A 37 -0.50 1.98 -1.59
C SER A 37 0.27 1.12 -2.60
N ALA A 38 -0.42 0.16 -3.23
CA ALA A 38 0.11 -0.53 -4.41
C ALA A 38 0.34 0.44 -5.59
N PRO A 39 1.29 0.17 -6.51
CA PRO A 39 1.52 1.02 -7.68
C PRO A 39 0.26 1.21 -8.51
N GLY A 40 0.00 2.48 -8.85
CA GLY A 40 -1.09 2.91 -9.70
C GLY A 40 -0.76 2.81 -11.18
N LYS A 41 -1.50 3.57 -11.98
CA LYS A 41 -1.26 3.69 -13.41
C LYS A 41 -0.09 4.64 -13.68
N ARG A 42 0.81 4.27 -14.60
CA ARG A 42 1.93 5.10 -15.09
C ARG A 42 1.44 6.19 -16.04
N PHE A 43 0.44 5.85 -16.85
CA PHE A 43 -0.24 6.71 -17.82
C PHE A 43 -1.72 6.29 -17.95
N LYS A 44 -2.53 7.07 -18.67
CA LYS A 44 -3.99 6.94 -18.70
C LYS A 44 -4.50 5.51 -18.98
N ASP A 45 -3.90 4.85 -19.98
CA ASP A 45 -4.30 3.52 -20.46
C ASP A 45 -3.55 2.36 -19.80
N ASP A 46 -2.69 2.66 -18.82
CA ASP A 46 -1.98 1.65 -18.06
C ASP A 46 -2.91 0.91 -17.08
N VAL A 47 -2.45 -0.23 -16.58
CA VAL A 47 -3.18 -1.08 -15.63
C VAL A 47 -2.59 -0.90 -14.23
N LYS A 48 -3.43 -0.79 -13.19
CA LYS A 48 -2.93 -0.73 -11.80
C LYS A 48 -2.41 -2.10 -11.40
N VAL A 49 -1.39 -2.15 -10.53
CA VAL A 49 -0.89 -3.42 -9.99
C VAL A 49 -1.98 -4.20 -9.26
N THR A 50 -2.89 -3.52 -8.57
CA THR A 50 -4.04 -4.18 -7.94
C THR A 50 -4.94 -4.90 -8.95
N ASP A 51 -5.11 -4.35 -10.15
CA ASP A 51 -5.95 -4.97 -11.19
C ASP A 51 -5.23 -6.18 -11.81
N LEU A 52 -3.90 -6.10 -11.95
CA LEU A 52 -3.07 -7.26 -12.32
C LEU A 52 -3.13 -8.37 -11.26
N LEU A 53 -3.11 -8.01 -9.97
CA LEU A 53 -3.28 -8.95 -8.87
C LEU A 53 -4.67 -9.59 -8.86
N ILE A 54 -5.73 -8.85 -9.24
CA ILE A 54 -7.07 -9.43 -9.42
C ILE A 54 -7.06 -10.42 -10.59
N LYS A 55 -6.37 -10.12 -11.69
CA LYS A 55 -6.23 -11.08 -12.81
C LYS A 55 -5.48 -12.34 -12.35
N TYR A 56 -4.36 -12.16 -11.65
CA TYR A 56 -3.60 -13.27 -11.05
C TYR A 56 -4.46 -14.06 -10.07
N ALA A 57 -5.36 -13.38 -9.35
CA ALA A 57 -6.24 -14.03 -8.41
C ALA A 57 -7.32 -14.93 -9.05
N ASN A 58 -7.64 -14.70 -10.32
CA ASN A 58 -8.64 -15.47 -11.05
C ASN A 58 -8.02 -16.38 -12.12
N ALA A 59 -6.70 -16.36 -12.29
CA ALA A 59 -6.01 -17.14 -13.29
C ALA A 59 -6.00 -18.64 -12.93
N SER A 60 -5.98 -19.47 -13.96
CA SER A 60 -5.90 -20.93 -13.89
C SER A 60 -5.04 -21.48 -15.04
N GLY A 61 -4.46 -22.67 -14.84
CA GLY A 61 -3.56 -23.29 -15.82
C GLY A 61 -2.37 -22.38 -16.18
N GLU A 62 -2.02 -22.34 -17.46
CA GLU A 62 -0.89 -21.54 -17.98
C GLU A 62 -1.03 -20.03 -17.72
N ASN A 63 -2.26 -19.52 -17.58
CA ASN A 63 -2.50 -18.10 -17.31
C ASN A 63 -1.99 -17.65 -15.94
N VAL A 64 -1.78 -18.58 -15.00
CA VAL A 64 -1.24 -18.27 -13.67
C VAL A 64 0.16 -17.68 -13.78
N LYS A 65 1.02 -18.30 -14.60
CA LYS A 65 2.40 -17.86 -14.80
C LYS A 65 2.43 -16.48 -15.48
N VAL A 66 1.61 -16.28 -16.51
CA VAL A 66 1.51 -15.01 -17.24
C VAL A 66 1.03 -13.87 -16.32
N ALA A 67 -0.04 -14.11 -15.55
CA ALA A 67 -0.60 -13.09 -14.67
C ALA A 67 0.36 -12.76 -13.50
N ARG A 68 1.07 -13.75 -12.95
CA ARG A 68 2.13 -13.53 -11.96
C ARG A 68 3.25 -12.68 -12.52
N GLN A 69 3.76 -13.03 -13.71
CA GLN A 69 4.86 -12.32 -14.35
C GLN A 69 4.51 -10.85 -14.59
N ALA A 70 3.29 -10.56 -15.07
CA ALA A 70 2.84 -9.19 -15.26
C ALA A 70 2.84 -8.36 -13.95
N VAL A 71 2.57 -8.97 -12.80
CA VAL A 71 2.69 -8.29 -11.50
C VAL A 71 4.17 -8.10 -11.13
N LEU A 72 4.99 -9.14 -11.31
CA LEU A 72 6.42 -9.11 -10.98
C LEU A 72 7.16 -8.04 -11.77
N ASP A 73 6.94 -7.96 -13.09
CA ASP A 73 7.54 -6.99 -14.00
C ASP A 73 7.29 -5.55 -13.54
N ARG A 74 6.11 -5.27 -12.97
CA ARG A 74 5.77 -3.94 -12.44
C ARG A 74 6.58 -3.53 -11.24
N TYR A 75 6.97 -4.48 -10.39
CA TYR A 75 7.86 -4.19 -9.27
C TYR A 75 9.33 -4.20 -9.71
N GLN A 76 9.71 -5.10 -10.62
CA GLN A 76 11.07 -5.21 -11.15
C GLN A 76 11.48 -3.92 -11.86
N GLU A 77 10.59 -3.32 -12.68
CA GLU A 77 10.85 -2.03 -13.35
C GLU A 77 11.28 -0.93 -12.38
N ILE A 78 10.66 -0.86 -11.19
CA ILE A 78 11.02 0.11 -10.15
C ILE A 78 12.30 -0.33 -9.43
N ALA A 79 12.44 -1.62 -9.12
CA ALA A 79 13.61 -2.18 -8.46
C ALA A 79 14.91 -1.94 -9.26
N ASP A 80 14.85 -2.17 -10.57
CA ASP A 80 15.97 -1.98 -11.50
C ASP A 80 16.42 -0.52 -11.55
N ALA A 81 15.46 0.41 -11.63
CA ALA A 81 15.74 1.85 -11.67
C ALA A 81 16.47 2.38 -10.43
N TYR A 82 16.40 1.64 -9.31
CA TYR A 82 17.09 1.95 -8.06
C TYR A 82 18.17 0.94 -7.70
N HIS A 83 18.53 0.04 -8.62
CA HIS A 83 19.57 -0.97 -8.42
C HIS A 83 19.37 -1.82 -7.14
N VAL A 84 18.12 -2.20 -6.86
CA VAL A 84 17.80 -3.23 -5.87
C VAL A 84 18.40 -4.54 -6.37
N SER A 85 19.10 -5.27 -5.50
CA SER A 85 19.77 -6.51 -5.91
C SER A 85 18.74 -7.61 -6.18
N ASP A 86 19.07 -8.56 -7.06
CA ASP A 86 18.19 -9.71 -7.33
C ASP A 86 17.87 -10.49 -6.06
N SER A 87 18.87 -10.65 -5.18
CA SER A 87 18.69 -11.30 -3.88
C SER A 87 17.71 -10.57 -2.97
N ASP A 88 17.75 -9.23 -2.94
CA ASP A 88 16.80 -8.43 -2.15
C ASP A 88 15.40 -8.48 -2.79
N PHE A 89 15.33 -8.47 -4.12
CA PHE A 89 14.08 -8.48 -4.87
C PHE A 89 13.37 -9.84 -4.80
N GLU A 90 14.11 -10.94 -4.66
CA GLU A 90 13.56 -12.30 -4.67
C GLU A 90 12.46 -12.51 -3.61
N GLN A 91 12.51 -11.79 -2.49
CA GLN A 91 11.44 -11.85 -1.47
C GLN A 91 10.06 -11.43 -2.03
N ILE A 92 10.01 -10.55 -3.04
CA ILE A 92 8.78 -10.14 -3.71
C ILE A 92 8.26 -11.28 -4.60
N ASN A 93 9.16 -11.94 -5.34
CA ASN A 93 8.84 -13.10 -6.18
C ASN A 93 8.31 -14.27 -5.35
N VAL A 94 9.04 -14.67 -4.30
CA VAL A 94 8.63 -15.73 -3.36
C VAL A 94 7.26 -15.42 -2.77
N HIS A 95 7.02 -14.17 -2.35
CA HIS A 95 5.73 -13.79 -1.79
C HIS A 95 4.57 -13.92 -2.79
N LEU A 96 4.79 -13.61 -4.08
CA LEU A 96 3.78 -13.80 -5.12
C LEU A 96 3.50 -15.28 -5.42
N ILE A 97 4.50 -16.15 -5.28
CA ILE A 97 4.36 -17.61 -5.39
C ILE A 97 3.53 -18.14 -4.22
N ASP A 98 3.95 -17.83 -3.00
CA ASP A 98 3.28 -18.27 -1.77
C ASP A 98 1.82 -17.81 -1.72
N LEU A 99 1.55 -16.59 -2.19
CA LEU A 99 0.22 -16.01 -2.23
C LEU A 99 -0.77 -16.85 -3.04
N ALA A 100 -0.33 -17.52 -4.12
CA ALA A 100 -1.20 -18.40 -4.91
C ALA A 100 -1.40 -19.78 -4.27
N ASN A 101 -0.45 -20.23 -3.46
CA ASN A 101 -0.49 -21.52 -2.76
C ASN A 101 -1.16 -21.44 -1.38
N LEU A 102 -1.42 -20.22 -0.89
CA LEU A 102 -2.08 -19.99 0.39
C LEU A 102 -3.50 -20.53 0.38
N HIS A 103 -3.91 -21.19 1.48
CA HIS A 103 -5.31 -21.57 1.66
C HIS A 103 -6.21 -20.32 1.75
N HIS A 104 -7.27 -20.30 0.96
CA HIS A 104 -8.28 -19.23 0.96
C HIS A 104 -9.65 -19.81 1.28
N ALA A 105 -10.33 -19.26 2.28
CA ALA A 105 -11.64 -19.76 2.70
C ALA A 105 -12.70 -19.69 1.59
N ASN A 106 -12.61 -18.70 0.70
CA ASN A 106 -13.49 -18.53 -0.47
C ASN A 106 -12.88 -17.54 -1.48
N LYS A 107 -13.57 -17.31 -2.60
CA LYS A 107 -13.13 -16.38 -3.65
C LYS A 107 -12.96 -14.94 -3.15
N ALA A 108 -13.83 -14.45 -2.26
CA ALA A 108 -13.72 -13.10 -1.71
C ALA A 108 -12.47 -12.95 -0.83
N CYS A 109 -12.19 -13.95 0.02
CA CYS A 109 -10.96 -14.06 0.80
C CYS A 109 -9.72 -14.05 -0.10
N ARG A 110 -9.73 -14.86 -1.18
CA ARG A 110 -8.66 -14.90 -2.17
C ARG A 110 -8.40 -13.55 -2.81
N LEU A 111 -9.44 -12.89 -3.32
CA LEU A 111 -9.33 -11.55 -3.91
C LEU A 111 -8.81 -10.52 -2.91
N ALA A 112 -9.25 -10.62 -1.65
CA ALA A 112 -8.79 -9.74 -0.60
C ALA A 112 -7.27 -9.91 -0.35
N HIS A 113 -6.81 -11.14 -0.12
CA HIS A 113 -5.39 -11.43 0.06
C HIS A 113 -4.54 -10.88 -1.09
N PHE A 114 -4.98 -11.05 -2.34
CA PHE A 114 -4.26 -10.57 -3.51
C PHE A 114 -4.23 -9.03 -3.60
N LYS A 115 -5.33 -8.34 -3.30
CA LYS A 115 -5.35 -6.87 -3.25
C LYS A 115 -4.41 -6.32 -2.17
N ALA A 116 -4.43 -6.90 -0.98
CA ALA A 116 -3.56 -6.55 0.14
C ALA A 116 -2.08 -6.78 -0.16
N ALA A 117 -1.76 -7.87 -0.88
CA ALA A 117 -0.39 -8.18 -1.28
C ALA A 117 0.24 -7.04 -2.08
N GLY A 118 -0.53 -6.36 -2.95
CA GLY A 118 -0.01 -5.26 -3.74
C GLY A 118 0.57 -4.11 -2.90
N GLU A 119 -0.03 -3.82 -1.74
CA GLU A 119 0.46 -2.76 -0.85
C GLU A 119 1.64 -3.24 -0.02
N ARG A 120 1.57 -4.50 0.46
CA ARG A 120 2.67 -5.14 1.19
C ARG A 120 3.94 -5.18 0.35
N LEU A 121 3.85 -5.68 -0.87
CA LEU A 121 4.98 -5.77 -1.80
C LEU A 121 5.55 -4.39 -2.10
N ASN A 122 4.69 -3.37 -2.22
CA ASN A 122 5.15 -2.02 -2.45
C ASN A 122 5.85 -1.39 -1.23
N ALA A 123 5.38 -1.72 -0.02
CA ALA A 123 6.03 -1.30 1.23
C ALA A 123 7.41 -1.95 1.40
N ILE A 124 7.54 -3.23 1.03
CA ILE A 124 8.84 -3.92 0.95
C ILE A 124 9.75 -3.22 -0.05
N LEU A 125 9.28 -3.01 -1.28
CA LEU A 125 10.09 -2.39 -2.32
C LEU A 125 10.52 -0.97 -1.95
N MET A 126 9.61 -0.15 -1.42
CA MET A 126 9.94 1.20 -0.96
C MET A 126 11.00 1.19 0.14
N ALA A 127 10.93 0.25 1.10
CA ALA A 127 11.97 0.11 2.12
C ALA A 127 13.34 -0.26 1.50
N LEU A 128 13.37 -1.19 0.54
CA LEU A 128 14.59 -1.55 -0.19
C LEU A 128 15.16 -0.37 -0.98
N VAL A 129 14.31 0.39 -1.67
CA VAL A 129 14.71 1.57 -2.43
C VAL A 129 15.28 2.64 -1.49
N LEU A 130 14.63 2.92 -0.36
CA LEU A 130 15.13 3.90 0.61
C LEU A 130 16.52 3.51 1.13
N LYS A 131 16.80 2.22 1.38
CA LYS A 131 18.15 1.78 1.79
C LYS A 131 19.25 2.13 0.79
N LYS A 132 18.95 2.23 -0.51
CA LYS A 132 19.91 2.64 -1.56
C LYS A 132 20.33 4.11 -1.45
N PHE A 133 19.58 4.89 -0.68
CA PHE A 133 19.85 6.29 -0.41
C PHE A 133 20.58 6.51 0.93
N ASN A 134 21.26 5.48 1.45
CA ASN A 134 21.98 5.49 2.72
C ASN A 134 21.11 5.91 3.91
N VAL A 135 19.82 5.56 3.88
CA VAL A 135 18.91 5.75 5.01
C VAL A 135 18.44 4.41 5.54
N THR A 136 18.36 4.28 6.86
CA THR A 136 17.76 3.11 7.49
C THR A 136 16.26 3.14 7.20
N ALA A 137 15.76 2.07 6.59
CA ALA A 137 14.34 1.90 6.31
C ALA A 137 13.96 0.44 6.41
N ARG A 138 12.77 0.14 6.92
CA ARG A 138 12.25 -1.24 6.93
C ARG A 138 10.75 -1.29 6.68
N PHE A 139 10.36 -2.40 6.08
CA PHE A 139 8.96 -2.81 6.03
C PHE A 139 8.48 -3.15 7.46
N VAL A 140 7.31 -2.65 7.81
CA VAL A 140 6.62 -3.01 9.06
C VAL A 140 5.31 -3.69 8.72
N ASP A 141 5.15 -4.93 9.21
CA ASP A 141 3.87 -5.62 9.07
C ASP A 141 2.85 -4.94 10.01
N PRO A 142 1.64 -4.59 9.55
CA PRO A 142 0.60 -4.03 10.38
C PRO A 142 0.30 -4.82 11.67
N LYS A 143 0.61 -6.13 11.71
CA LYS A 143 0.48 -6.96 12.93
C LYS A 143 1.41 -6.49 14.03
N GLN A 144 2.61 -6.06 13.66
CA GLN A 144 3.60 -5.53 14.59
C GLN A 144 3.10 -4.20 15.18
N LEU A 145 2.28 -3.44 14.45
CA LEU A 145 1.65 -2.20 14.91
C LEU A 145 0.41 -2.44 15.79
N GLY A 146 0.03 -3.69 16.05
CA GLY A 146 -1.15 -4.01 16.84
C GLY A 146 -2.47 -3.63 16.16
N ILE A 147 -2.47 -3.39 14.85
CA ILE A 147 -3.66 -3.01 14.09
C ILE A 147 -4.69 -4.15 14.15
N LYS A 148 -5.84 -3.86 14.75
CA LYS A 148 -7.01 -4.75 14.81
C LYS A 148 -8.18 -4.10 14.10
N ALA A 149 -8.96 -4.91 13.42
CA ALA A 149 -10.19 -4.45 12.81
C ALA A 149 -11.26 -5.53 12.84
N HIS A 150 -12.51 -5.09 12.68
CA HIS A 150 -13.69 -5.93 12.66
C HIS A 150 -14.50 -5.65 11.40
N GLY A 151 -15.33 -6.58 10.94
CA GLY A 151 -16.15 -6.43 9.73
C GLY A 151 -15.79 -7.45 8.63
N ASP A 152 -16.39 -7.27 7.45
CA ASP A 152 -16.17 -8.18 6.32
C ASP A 152 -14.89 -7.83 5.53
N TYR A 153 -14.47 -8.74 4.64
CA TYR A 153 -13.27 -8.60 3.81
C TYR A 153 -13.16 -7.19 3.22
N ASN A 154 -14.26 -6.68 2.68
CA ASN A 154 -14.37 -5.46 1.88
C ASN A 154 -14.77 -4.22 2.71
N ASN A 155 -15.14 -4.37 3.98
CA ASN A 155 -15.71 -3.31 4.80
C ASN A 155 -15.27 -3.40 6.27
N ALA A 156 -13.98 -3.62 6.48
CA ALA A 156 -13.42 -3.63 7.82
C ALA A 156 -13.35 -2.21 8.44
N ILE A 157 -13.55 -2.17 9.75
CA ILE A 157 -13.56 -1.00 10.62
C ILE A 157 -12.47 -1.23 11.67
N LEU A 158 -11.56 -0.26 11.82
CA LEU A 158 -10.54 -0.34 12.85
C LEU A 158 -11.13 -0.31 14.23
N ASP A 159 -10.54 -1.12 15.09
CA ASP A 159 -10.74 -1.03 16.52
C ASP A 159 -10.16 0.29 17.04
N GLN A 160 -10.92 1.03 17.85
CA GLN A 160 -10.47 2.29 18.45
C GLN A 160 -9.21 2.11 19.32
N HIS A 161 -9.02 0.93 19.92
CA HIS A 161 -7.81 0.61 20.68
C HIS A 161 -6.56 0.49 19.80
N SER A 162 -6.72 0.29 18.49
CA SER A 162 -5.58 0.24 17.56
C SER A 162 -4.85 1.58 17.49
N TYR A 163 -5.54 2.72 17.65
CA TYR A 163 -4.89 4.04 17.51
C TYR A 163 -3.83 4.28 18.59
N ALA A 164 -4.15 4.05 19.86
CA ALA A 164 -3.20 4.18 20.96
C ALA A 164 -2.07 3.14 20.88
N GLN A 165 -2.38 1.94 20.38
CA GLN A 165 -1.37 0.89 20.22
C GLN A 165 -0.39 1.20 19.08
N ILE A 166 -0.87 1.74 17.95
CA ILE A 166 -0.01 2.20 16.85
C ILE A 166 0.90 3.31 17.35
N GLU A 167 0.37 4.29 18.10
CA GLU A 167 1.18 5.40 18.64
C GLU A 167 2.27 4.91 19.59
N ALA A 168 1.93 4.01 20.52
CA ALA A 168 2.88 3.43 21.46
C ALA A 168 3.94 2.58 20.75
N VAL A 169 3.53 1.73 19.80
CA VAL A 169 4.45 0.91 19.01
C VAL A 169 5.34 1.80 18.14
N CYS A 170 4.79 2.78 17.45
CA CYS A 170 5.59 3.71 16.65
C CYS A 170 6.58 4.48 17.54
N SER A 171 6.18 4.93 18.72
CA SER A 171 7.07 5.62 19.66
C SER A 171 8.24 4.74 20.13
N ASN A 172 7.99 3.46 20.38
CA ASN A 172 9.00 2.50 20.82
C ASN A 172 9.85 1.92 19.67
N LEU A 173 9.38 2.00 18.42
CA LEU A 173 10.09 1.50 17.23
C LEU A 173 10.99 2.58 16.59
N LEU A 174 11.04 3.79 17.15
CA LEU A 174 11.83 4.92 16.65
C LEU A 174 13.19 5.00 17.34
N ASP A 175 14.06 4.03 17.09
CA ASP A 175 15.38 4.04 17.74
C ASP A 175 16.39 4.99 17.07
N GLU A 176 16.48 5.14 15.75
CA GLU A 176 17.60 5.92 15.15
C GLU A 176 17.26 6.61 13.82
N ALA A 177 16.22 7.45 13.79
CA ALA A 177 15.80 8.17 12.57
C ALA A 177 15.47 7.25 11.36
N GLU A 178 15.05 6.02 11.64
CA GLU A 178 14.62 5.02 10.65
C GLU A 178 13.28 5.40 9.98
N TYR A 179 13.15 5.11 8.68
CA TYR A 179 11.86 5.12 7.99
C TYR A 179 11.11 3.80 8.18
N LEU A 180 9.92 3.88 8.79
CA LEU A 180 9.00 2.75 8.90
C LEU A 180 8.03 2.78 7.72
N VAL A 181 8.15 1.79 6.83
CA VAL A 181 7.29 1.71 5.64
C VAL A 181 6.17 0.71 5.89
N VAL A 182 4.94 1.22 5.88
CA VAL A 182 3.72 0.51 6.26
C VAL A 182 2.78 0.42 5.05
N PRO A 183 2.19 -0.74 4.76
CA PRO A 183 1.16 -0.84 3.73
C PRO A 183 -0.14 -0.13 4.16
N GLY A 184 -0.76 0.61 3.25
CA GLY A 184 -1.94 1.45 3.54
C GLY A 184 -3.27 0.71 3.68
N PHE A 185 -3.34 -0.54 3.24
CA PHE A 185 -4.56 -1.32 3.09
C PHE A 185 -4.31 -2.76 3.48
N MET A 186 -4.39 -3.06 4.76
CA MET A 186 -4.48 -4.44 5.24
C MET A 186 -5.27 -4.49 6.53
N HIS A 187 -5.99 -5.59 6.73
CA HIS A 187 -6.67 -5.91 7.97
C HIS A 187 -6.23 -7.27 8.50
N ILE A 188 -6.03 -7.30 9.82
CA ILE A 188 -5.70 -8.49 10.58
C ILE A 188 -6.92 -8.84 11.42
N THR A 189 -7.46 -10.02 11.23
CA THR A 189 -8.29 -10.65 12.26
C THR A 189 -7.70 -11.98 12.69
N LYS A 190 -8.16 -12.46 13.84
CA LYS A 190 -7.66 -13.61 14.57
C LYS A 190 -7.65 -14.94 13.79
N MET A 191 -8.20 -15.02 12.57
CA MET A 191 -8.12 -16.24 11.75
C MET A 191 -7.93 -16.05 10.23
N VAL A 192 -8.14 -14.87 9.63
CA VAL A 192 -8.03 -14.68 8.17
C VAL A 192 -7.57 -13.27 7.84
N ARG A 193 -6.73 -13.10 6.81
CA ARG A 193 -6.27 -11.77 6.36
C ARG A 193 -7.37 -11.12 5.53
N TYR A 194 -7.69 -9.85 5.77
CA TYR A 194 -8.79 -9.14 5.10
C TYR A 194 -8.25 -7.94 4.31
N ALA A 195 -8.94 -7.52 3.25
CA ALA A 195 -8.52 -6.40 2.42
C ALA A 195 -9.72 -5.55 2.01
N LEU A 196 -9.68 -4.28 2.42
CA LEU A 196 -10.72 -3.26 2.23
C LEU A 196 -11.32 -3.26 0.81
N SER A 197 -12.51 -2.70 0.63
CA SER A 197 -13.06 -2.51 -0.71
C SER A 197 -12.46 -1.28 -1.39
N ARG A 198 -12.15 -1.47 -2.67
CA ARG A 198 -12.24 -0.41 -3.66
C ARG A 198 -13.67 -0.43 -4.18
N GLY A 199 -14.40 0.66 -4.02
CA GLY A 199 -15.75 0.78 -4.57
C GLY A 199 -15.68 0.89 -6.09
N GLU A 200 -16.12 -0.15 -6.79
CA GLU A 200 -16.51 -0.10 -8.21
C GLU A 200 -17.86 -0.82 -8.36
N GLY A 201 -18.73 -0.26 -9.19
CA GLY A 201 -20.18 -0.29 -9.02
C GLY A 201 -20.91 -1.54 -9.51
N GLN A 202 -22.06 -1.79 -8.89
CA GLN A 202 -23.21 -2.34 -9.59
C GLN A 202 -24.30 -1.27 -9.68
N THR A 203 -24.72 -1.04 -10.91
CA THR A 203 -25.77 -0.10 -11.31
C THR A 203 -27.15 -0.62 -10.92
N SER A 204 -27.81 0.04 -9.98
CA SER A 204 -29.26 0.19 -9.99
C SER A 204 -29.58 1.69 -9.89
N ARG A 205 -30.53 2.11 -10.74
CA ARG A 205 -30.80 3.49 -11.17
C ARG A 205 -31.24 4.39 -9.99
N GLY A 206 -30.63 5.58 -9.87
CA GLY A 206 -31.08 6.65 -8.95
C GLY A 206 -30.19 7.90 -9.04
N PRO A 207 -30.71 9.12 -8.79
CA PRO A 207 -30.10 10.40 -9.15
C PRO A 207 -29.01 10.88 -8.17
N PHE A 208 -28.08 10.02 -7.77
CA PHE A 208 -26.97 10.35 -6.88
C PHE A 208 -25.67 9.68 -7.32
N SER A 209 -25.05 10.16 -8.41
CA SER A 209 -23.83 9.56 -8.99
C SER A 209 -22.52 10.33 -8.71
N HIS A 210 -22.45 11.21 -7.70
CA HIS A 210 -21.24 12.02 -7.43
C HIS A 210 -20.47 11.71 -6.12
N VAL A 211 -20.74 10.60 -5.42
CA VAL A 211 -20.20 10.42 -4.04
C VAL A 211 -19.39 9.14 -3.79
N VAL A 212 -19.37 8.16 -4.71
CA VAL A 212 -18.91 6.79 -4.34
C VAL A 212 -17.38 6.60 -4.32
N SER A 213 -16.58 7.43 -4.99
CA SER A 213 -15.10 7.35 -4.91
C SER A 213 -14.50 7.95 -3.62
N LYS A 214 -15.24 8.83 -2.93
CA LYS A 214 -14.77 9.53 -1.71
C LYS A 214 -14.74 8.64 -0.46
N LEU A 215 -15.59 7.63 -0.35
CA LEU A 215 -15.77 6.86 0.89
C LEU A 215 -14.62 5.90 1.24
N SER A 216 -14.03 5.20 0.25
CA SER A 216 -12.89 4.29 0.51
C SER A 216 -11.60 5.06 0.82
N PHE A 217 -11.40 6.20 0.16
CA PHE A 217 -10.32 7.13 0.47
C PHE A 217 -10.50 7.69 1.90
N MET A 218 -11.71 8.09 2.28
CA MET A 218 -12.04 8.58 3.62
C MET A 218 -11.83 7.55 4.74
N LYS A 219 -11.95 6.23 4.51
CA LYS A 219 -11.71 5.22 5.56
C LYS A 219 -10.22 5.02 5.88
N ILE A 220 -9.37 4.94 4.87
CA ILE A 220 -7.90 4.86 5.05
C ILE A 220 -7.34 6.21 5.49
N LEU A 221 -7.86 7.30 4.92
CA LEU A 221 -7.52 8.63 5.42
C LEU A 221 -7.95 8.71 6.88
N ARG A 222 -9.16 8.30 7.29
CA ARG A 222 -9.61 8.28 8.71
C ARG A 222 -8.71 7.44 9.62
N MET A 223 -8.22 6.28 9.18
CA MET A 223 -7.24 5.45 9.92
C MET A 223 -5.99 6.24 10.31
N TRP A 224 -5.52 7.11 9.42
CA TRP A 224 -4.32 7.90 9.64
C TRP A 224 -4.62 9.39 9.87
N THR A 225 -5.87 9.85 9.84
CA THR A 225 -6.25 11.28 9.92
C THR A 225 -5.80 11.93 11.22
N PRO A 226 -5.86 11.24 12.38
CA PRO A 226 -5.27 11.78 13.61
C PRO A 226 -3.76 12.05 13.48
N PHE A 227 -3.04 11.28 12.65
CA PHE A 227 -1.59 11.35 12.46
C PHE A 227 -1.14 12.13 11.19
N ILE A 228 -2.03 12.31 10.21
CA ILE A 228 -1.82 13.05 8.95
C ILE A 228 -2.12 14.56 9.12
N ARG A 229 -2.64 14.99 10.28
CA ARG A 229 -2.79 16.42 10.61
C ARG A 229 -1.42 17.07 10.83
N LEU A 230 -0.73 17.35 9.73
CA LEU A 230 0.30 18.37 9.47
C LEU A 230 1.10 17.91 8.23
N THR A 231 0.61 18.15 7.01
CA THR A 231 1.48 18.17 5.80
C THR A 231 0.84 18.64 4.48
N LEU A 232 -0.45 18.98 4.44
CA LEU A 232 -1.09 19.45 3.19
C LEU A 232 -1.32 20.97 3.11
N LYS A 233 -0.97 21.74 4.15
CA LYS A 233 -1.15 23.21 4.16
C LYS A 233 0.10 24.03 3.80
N SER A 234 1.25 23.40 3.48
CA SER A 234 2.53 24.11 3.31
C SER A 234 3.30 23.74 2.05
N LEU A 235 2.63 23.30 0.98
CA LEU A 235 3.27 23.19 -0.34
C LEU A 235 3.16 24.54 -1.08
N PRO A 236 4.24 25.07 -1.67
CA PRO A 236 4.19 26.24 -2.55
C PRO A 236 3.20 26.02 -3.70
N SER A 237 2.48 27.07 -4.08
CA SER A 237 1.37 27.11 -5.05
C SER A 237 1.74 26.79 -6.51
N HIS A 238 2.90 26.16 -6.77
CA HIS A 238 3.39 25.88 -8.12
C HIS A 238 3.27 24.41 -8.55
N ILE A 239 2.74 23.52 -7.71
CA ILE A 239 2.36 22.16 -8.14
C ILE A 239 0.84 22.14 -8.37
N GLN A 240 0.44 22.61 -9.54
CA GLN A 240 -0.93 22.43 -10.03
C GLN A 240 -1.15 20.95 -10.36
N PHE A 241 -2.06 20.30 -9.65
CA PHE A 241 -2.71 19.08 -10.12
C PHE A 241 -3.97 19.50 -10.85
N GLU A 242 -3.99 19.36 -12.18
CA GLU A 242 -5.25 19.42 -12.94
C GLU A 242 -6.20 18.32 -12.44
N ARG A 243 -7.48 18.69 -12.38
CA ARG A 243 -8.56 18.00 -11.65
C ARG A 243 -8.85 16.59 -12.15
#